data_AF-A0A7X3NP00-F1
#
_entry.id   AF-A0A7X3NP00-F1
#
_cell.length_a   1.000
_cell.length_b   1.000
_cell.length_c   1.000
_cell.angle_alpha   90.00
_cell.angle_beta   90.00
_cell.angle_gamma   90.00
#
_symmetry.space_group_name_H-M   'P 1'
#
loop_
_entity.id
_entity.type
_entity.pdbx_description
1 polymer ?
#
loop_
_entity_poly.entity_id
_entity_poly.type
_entity_poly.pdbx_seq_one_letter_code
_entity_poly.pdbx_strand_id
1 'polypeptide(L)'
;DNKVQFAVVREDPMVEAALIRLTKASNVLLVASGGCTALTLQALFPDLQITLVDFNPAQLERVREKMSALHNVDAAARCQRFNIGTSHPSGLNQSGNFESLFRGLREFIFDLVADEAEIRLLFEEKGRLADVSEILFSSKYWSVAFDLYFSDSLLNAMFGPDATQHAEPGSYPRYFQTLFEKGLTSAKAFDNYFLHHVFLGYYLQRPASLPYYLLAPPADYCFQMVAGTLDQVPELQRFDLISLSNIMDWMPLVEIVSLISHLQNEVKPGATVLYRQLNNYTDLSPYFGDSFEFDAALGVRFREIERSLFYSSLHVGKRR
;
A
#
# COMPACT_ATOMS: atom_id res chain seq x y z
N ASP A 1 20.22 -10.79 5.14
CA ASP A 1 18.89 -10.22 5.37
C ASP A 1 18.30 -9.65 4.09
N ASN A 2 17.00 -9.84 3.89
CA ASN A 2 16.29 -9.28 2.74
C ASN A 2 16.13 -7.77 2.93
N LYS A 3 16.62 -6.99 1.96
CA LYS A 3 16.64 -5.52 2.02
C LYS A 3 15.35 -4.87 1.53
N VAL A 4 14.50 -5.61 0.82
CA VAL A 4 13.21 -5.13 0.31
C VAL A 4 12.16 -5.29 1.40
N GLN A 5 11.68 -4.19 1.96
CA GLN A 5 10.66 -4.24 3.01
C GLN A 5 9.27 -4.55 2.44
N PHE A 6 8.90 -3.88 1.36
CA PHE A 6 7.59 -3.98 0.73
C PHE A 6 7.74 -4.25 -0.77
N ALA A 7 7.47 -5.47 -1.21
CA ALA A 7 7.40 -5.80 -2.62
C ALA A 7 6.10 -5.26 -3.25
N VAL A 8 5.05 -5.00 -2.47
CA VAL A 8 3.78 -4.44 -2.94
C VAL A 8 3.42 -3.22 -2.09
N VAL A 9 3.07 -2.10 -2.74
CA VAL A 9 2.50 -0.94 -2.04
C VAL A 9 1.10 -1.31 -1.56
N ARG A 10 0.83 -1.14 -0.27
CA ARG A 10 -0.45 -1.48 0.36
C ARG A 10 -1.41 -0.31 0.35
N GLU A 11 -1.47 0.40 -0.77
CA GLU A 11 -2.29 1.57 -1.01
C GLU A 11 -3.03 1.38 -2.33
N ASP A 12 -4.33 1.64 -2.37
CA ASP A 12 -5.06 1.66 -3.63
C ASP A 12 -4.70 2.90 -4.47
N PRO A 13 -4.04 2.74 -5.64
CA PRO A 13 -3.63 3.87 -6.47
C PRO A 13 -4.79 4.68 -7.04
N MET A 14 -6.02 4.14 -6.96
CA MET A 14 -7.21 4.86 -7.39
C MET A 14 -7.53 6.08 -6.52
N VAL A 15 -7.01 6.14 -5.29
CA VAL A 15 -7.09 7.33 -4.43
C VAL A 15 -6.26 8.47 -5.05
N GLU A 16 -4.97 8.24 -5.31
CA GLU A 16 -4.11 9.21 -6.00
C GLU A 16 -4.67 9.56 -7.37
N ALA A 17 -5.16 8.58 -8.14
CA ALA A 17 -5.72 8.84 -9.46
C ALA A 17 -6.99 9.71 -9.41
N ALA A 18 -7.83 9.57 -8.37
CA ALA A 18 -8.97 10.45 -8.16
C ALA A 18 -8.51 11.87 -7.82
N LEU A 19 -7.48 11.99 -6.99
CA LEU A 19 -6.92 13.28 -6.58
C LEU A 19 -6.26 14.02 -7.75
N ILE A 20 -5.48 13.32 -8.57
CA ILE A 20 -4.86 13.87 -9.80
C ILE A 20 -5.93 14.44 -10.74
N ARG A 21 -7.05 13.72 -10.94
CA ARG A 21 -8.16 14.23 -11.76
C ARG A 21 -8.82 15.46 -11.15
N LEU A 22 -9.01 15.47 -9.83
CA LEU A 22 -9.64 16.57 -9.11
C LEU A 22 -8.79 17.85 -9.16
N THR A 23 -7.48 17.71 -8.97
CA THR A 23 -6.54 18.85 -8.89
C THR A 23 -5.92 19.22 -10.23
N LYS A 24 -6.06 18.35 -11.24
CA LYS A 24 -5.34 18.44 -12.52
C LYS A 24 -3.82 18.44 -12.33
N ALA A 25 -3.34 17.72 -11.32
CA ALA A 25 -1.92 17.60 -11.03
C ALA A 25 -1.16 17.02 -12.22
N SER A 26 -0.03 17.64 -12.56
CA SER A 26 0.87 17.19 -13.64
C SER A 26 2.22 16.73 -13.09
N ASN A 27 2.65 17.25 -11.93
CA ASN A 27 3.87 16.87 -11.23
C ASN A 27 3.51 16.27 -9.87
N VAL A 28 3.88 15.00 -9.66
CA VAL A 28 3.52 14.24 -8.45
C VAL A 28 4.76 13.68 -7.77
N LEU A 29 4.86 13.88 -6.46
CA LEU A 29 5.85 13.24 -5.60
C LEU A 29 5.19 12.10 -4.82
N LEU A 30 5.80 10.91 -4.85
CA LEU A 30 5.33 9.73 -4.15
C LEU A 30 6.47 9.10 -3.35
N VAL A 31 6.14 8.48 -2.22
CA VAL A 31 7.03 7.50 -1.59
C VAL A 31 7.10 6.25 -2.47
N ALA A 32 8.31 5.75 -2.76
CA ALA A 32 8.48 4.69 -3.76
C ALA A 32 7.92 3.34 -3.30
N SER A 33 8.34 2.85 -2.12
CA SER A 33 7.93 1.55 -1.57
C SER A 33 8.04 0.44 -2.64
N GLY A 34 7.02 -0.40 -2.81
CA GLY A 34 6.97 -1.42 -3.86
C GLY A 34 6.67 -0.92 -5.29
N GLY A 35 6.54 0.40 -5.52
CA GLY A 35 6.33 1.05 -6.82
C GLY A 35 4.95 0.91 -7.47
N CYS A 36 4.05 0.08 -6.93
CA CYS A 36 2.75 -0.24 -7.53
C CYS A 36 1.88 0.99 -7.83
N THR A 37 1.89 1.98 -6.93
CA THR A 37 1.16 3.24 -7.09
C THR A 37 1.70 4.03 -8.27
N ALA A 38 3.01 4.29 -8.32
CA ALA A 38 3.68 5.00 -9.42
C ALA A 38 3.44 4.33 -10.78
N LEU A 39 3.64 3.00 -10.85
CA LEU A 39 3.42 2.22 -12.07
C LEU A 39 1.97 2.33 -12.55
N THR A 40 1.00 2.24 -11.62
CA THR A 40 -0.42 2.38 -11.97
C THR A 40 -0.74 3.79 -12.46
N LEU A 41 -0.20 4.82 -11.80
CA LEU A 41 -0.47 6.21 -12.15
C LEU A 41 0.09 6.56 -13.53
N GLN A 42 1.32 6.15 -13.86
CA GLN A 42 1.88 6.43 -15.19
C GLN A 42 1.16 5.63 -16.30
N ALA A 43 0.66 4.43 -16.00
CA ALA A 43 -0.19 3.68 -16.93
C ALA A 43 -1.56 4.37 -17.17
N LEU A 44 -2.12 5.05 -16.16
CA LEU A 44 -3.39 5.79 -16.27
C LEU A 44 -3.22 7.19 -16.88
N PHE A 45 -2.06 7.82 -16.63
CA PHE A 45 -1.74 9.19 -17.01
C PHE A 45 -0.33 9.23 -17.64
N PRO A 46 -0.21 8.92 -18.94
CA PRO A 46 1.10 8.79 -19.59
C PRO A 46 1.98 10.04 -19.51
N ASP A 47 1.37 11.23 -19.49
CA ASP A 47 2.07 12.52 -19.44
C ASP A 47 2.45 12.96 -18.00
N LEU A 48 2.03 12.21 -16.97
CA LEU A 48 2.25 12.55 -15.58
C LEU A 48 3.75 12.47 -15.23
N GLN A 49 4.28 13.56 -14.70
CA GLN A 49 5.66 13.61 -14.20
C GLN A 49 5.68 13.08 -12.76
N ILE A 50 6.30 11.93 -12.57
CA ILE A 50 6.36 11.28 -11.26
C ILE A 50 7.78 11.31 -10.73
N THR A 51 7.95 11.85 -9.53
CA THR A 51 9.15 11.69 -8.71
C THR A 51 8.87 10.70 -7.59
N LEU A 52 9.78 9.76 -7.41
CA LEU A 52 9.78 8.78 -6.35
C LEU A 52 10.87 9.12 -5.34
N VAL A 53 10.54 9.09 -4.06
CA VAL A 53 11.49 9.23 -2.96
C VAL A 53 11.41 8.01 -2.03
N ASP A 54 12.56 7.49 -1.62
CA ASP A 54 12.62 6.43 -0.61
C ASP A 54 13.99 6.44 0.07
N PHE A 55 14.01 6.35 1.40
CA PHE A 55 15.25 6.31 2.16
C PHE A 55 15.92 4.93 2.05
N ASN A 56 15.16 3.88 1.72
CA ASN A 56 15.69 2.56 1.47
C ASN A 56 16.01 2.39 -0.03
N PRO A 57 17.29 2.40 -0.44
CA PRO A 57 17.65 2.28 -1.85
C PRO A 57 17.21 0.95 -2.47
N ALA A 58 16.98 -0.11 -1.68
CA ALA A 58 16.48 -1.39 -2.19
C ALA A 58 15.03 -1.28 -2.71
N GLN A 59 14.23 -0.35 -2.19
CA GLN A 59 12.88 -0.11 -2.70
C GLN A 59 12.92 0.55 -4.07
N LEU A 60 13.80 1.55 -4.25
CA LEU A 60 14.02 2.16 -5.57
C LEU A 60 14.52 1.14 -6.59
N GLU A 61 15.42 0.25 -6.19
CA GLU A 61 15.89 -0.83 -7.06
C GLU A 61 14.76 -1.81 -7.42
N ARG A 62 13.89 -2.16 -6.45
CA ARG A 62 12.69 -2.94 -6.72
C ARG A 62 11.78 -2.27 -7.75
N VAL A 63 11.62 -0.94 -7.70
CA VAL A 63 10.85 -0.24 -8.74
C VAL A 63 11.51 -0.42 -10.12
N ARG A 64 12.84 -0.28 -10.23
CA ARG A 64 13.57 -0.50 -11.49
C ARG A 64 13.43 -1.93 -12.01
N GLU A 65 13.55 -2.93 -11.13
CA GLU A 65 13.33 -4.34 -11.47
C GLU A 65 11.94 -4.56 -12.07
N LYS A 66 10.89 -3.95 -11.47
CA LYS A 66 9.52 -4.03 -11.98
C LYS A 66 9.37 -3.33 -13.33
N MET A 67 9.93 -2.15 -13.51
CA MET A 67 9.92 -1.44 -14.80
C MET A 67 10.56 -2.29 -15.89
N SER A 68 11.75 -2.84 -15.63
CA SER A 68 12.45 -3.74 -16.55
C SER A 68 11.63 -5.00 -16.85
N ALA A 69 11.00 -5.58 -15.83
CA ALA A 69 10.17 -6.77 -15.99
C ALA A 69 8.84 -6.52 -16.70
N LEU A 70 8.40 -5.28 -16.86
CA LEU A 70 7.21 -4.90 -17.65
C LEU A 70 7.55 -4.58 -19.10
N HIS A 71 8.81 -4.24 -19.39
CA HIS A 71 9.26 -3.83 -20.71
C HIS A 71 9.40 -5.04 -21.65
N ASN A 72 8.62 -5.06 -22.74
CA ASN A 72 8.73 -6.01 -23.85
C ASN A 72 8.77 -7.50 -23.45
N VAL A 73 8.09 -7.88 -22.37
CA VAL A 73 7.94 -9.28 -21.96
C VAL A 73 6.66 -9.90 -22.50
N ASP A 74 6.71 -11.19 -22.84
CA ASP A 74 5.49 -11.93 -23.15
C ASP A 74 4.58 -12.10 -21.92
N ALA A 75 3.32 -12.48 -22.17
CA ALA A 75 2.31 -12.60 -21.14
C ALA A 75 2.64 -13.67 -20.08
N ALA A 76 3.28 -14.78 -20.47
CA ALA A 76 3.59 -15.89 -19.55
C ALA A 76 4.72 -15.51 -18.60
N ALA A 77 5.79 -14.89 -19.12
CA ALA A 77 6.89 -14.35 -18.33
C ALA A 77 6.39 -13.28 -17.36
N ARG A 78 5.48 -12.39 -17.80
CA ARG A 78 4.85 -11.41 -16.91
C ARG A 78 4.06 -12.08 -15.79
N CYS A 79 3.28 -13.12 -16.08
CA CYS A 79 2.53 -13.85 -15.05
C CYS A 79 3.45 -14.45 -13.99
N GLN A 80 4.53 -15.12 -14.40
CA GLN A 80 5.50 -15.70 -13.47
C GLN A 80 6.22 -14.62 -12.64
N ARG A 81 6.71 -13.55 -13.28
CA ARG A 81 7.48 -12.50 -12.59
C ARG A 81 6.65 -11.70 -11.59
N PHE A 82 5.37 -11.47 -11.87
CA PHE A 82 4.49 -10.63 -11.04
C PHE A 82 3.51 -11.41 -10.15
N ASN A 83 3.71 -12.72 -9.99
CA ASN A 83 2.83 -13.57 -9.19
C ASN A 83 1.37 -13.49 -9.66
N ILE A 84 1.12 -13.75 -10.96
CA ILE A 84 -0.23 -13.94 -11.50
C ILE A 84 -0.46 -15.44 -11.65
N GLY A 85 -1.39 -15.99 -10.88
CA GLY A 85 -1.66 -17.44 -10.81
C GLY A 85 -0.54 -18.27 -10.16
N THR A 86 0.45 -17.65 -9.50
CA THR A 86 1.55 -18.35 -8.82
C THR A 86 2.05 -17.60 -7.59
N SER A 87 2.14 -18.29 -6.46
CA SER A 87 2.59 -17.76 -5.16
C SER A 87 4.11 -17.81 -4.97
N HIS A 88 4.90 -18.08 -6.02
CA HIS A 88 6.34 -18.32 -5.89
C HIS A 88 7.06 -17.16 -5.18
N PRO A 89 7.85 -17.43 -4.11
CA PRO A 89 8.40 -16.40 -3.23
C PRO A 89 9.46 -15.51 -3.89
N SER A 90 10.07 -15.95 -4.98
CA SER A 90 11.02 -15.13 -5.76
C SER A 90 10.34 -14.14 -6.71
N GLY A 91 9.01 -14.20 -6.87
CA GLY A 91 8.28 -13.26 -7.70
C GLY A 91 8.38 -11.82 -7.16
N LEU A 92 8.34 -10.85 -8.06
CA LEU A 92 8.56 -9.43 -7.76
C LEU A 92 7.53 -8.84 -6.81
N ASN A 93 6.38 -9.50 -6.65
CA ASN A 93 5.32 -9.13 -5.73
C ASN A 93 5.27 -10.03 -4.48
N GLN A 94 6.17 -10.99 -4.28
CA GLN A 94 6.21 -11.87 -3.08
C GLN A 94 7.54 -11.83 -2.31
N SER A 95 8.55 -11.13 -2.83
CA SER A 95 9.91 -11.20 -2.28
C SER A 95 10.26 -10.10 -1.26
N GLY A 96 9.28 -9.44 -0.64
CA GLY A 96 9.50 -8.45 0.42
C GLY A 96 9.44 -9.06 1.82
N ASN A 97 9.88 -8.32 2.83
CA ASN A 97 9.72 -8.75 4.23
C ASN A 97 8.24 -8.80 4.62
N PHE A 98 7.44 -7.78 4.27
CA PHE A 98 6.00 -7.80 4.56
C PHE A 98 5.27 -8.92 3.82
N GLU A 99 5.70 -9.25 2.60
CA GLU A 99 5.19 -10.43 1.88
C GLU A 99 5.60 -11.75 2.55
N SER A 100 6.74 -11.79 3.23
CA SER A 100 7.17 -12.94 4.01
C SER A 100 6.31 -13.14 5.26
N LEU A 101 5.88 -12.05 5.90
CA LEU A 101 4.87 -12.08 6.97
C LEU A 101 3.56 -12.68 6.46
N PHE A 102 3.03 -12.19 5.33
CA PHE A 102 1.80 -12.75 4.76
C PHE A 102 1.93 -14.20 4.32
N ARG A 103 3.10 -14.60 3.83
CA ARG A 103 3.34 -16.01 3.51
C ARG A 103 3.25 -16.87 4.76
N GLY A 104 3.90 -16.48 5.86
CA GLY A 104 3.75 -17.17 7.14
C GLY A 104 2.29 -17.23 7.62
N LEU A 105 1.57 -16.10 7.55
CA LEU A 105 0.16 -16.04 7.89
C LEU A 105 -0.66 -17.05 7.05
N ARG A 106 -0.43 -17.11 5.74
CA ARG A 106 -1.12 -18.06 4.85
C ARG A 106 -0.83 -19.51 5.19
N GLU A 107 0.43 -19.88 5.36
CA GLU A 107 0.79 -21.27 5.70
C GLU A 107 0.12 -21.70 7.01
N PHE A 108 0.09 -20.82 8.01
CA PHE A 108 -0.63 -21.08 9.26
C PHE A 108 -2.13 -21.28 9.05
N ILE A 109 -2.76 -20.44 8.21
CA ILE A 109 -4.18 -20.57 7.85
C ILE A 109 -4.44 -21.89 7.13
N PHE A 110 -3.58 -22.27 6.17
CA PHE A 110 -3.70 -23.51 5.41
C PHE A 110 -3.65 -24.76 6.28
N ASP A 111 -2.79 -24.75 7.30
CA ASP A 111 -2.61 -25.90 8.18
C ASP A 111 -3.66 -25.99 9.31
N LEU A 112 -4.13 -24.85 9.84
CA LEU A 112 -4.90 -24.82 11.09
C LEU A 112 -6.31 -24.24 10.97
N VAL A 113 -6.64 -23.56 9.88
CA VAL A 113 -7.95 -22.91 9.68
C VAL A 113 -8.72 -23.56 8.55
N ALA A 114 -8.21 -23.48 7.32
CA ALA A 114 -8.82 -24.05 6.12
C ALA A 114 -7.73 -24.24 5.06
N ASP A 115 -7.75 -25.38 4.36
CA ASP A 115 -6.71 -25.72 3.40
C ASP A 115 -6.62 -24.76 2.19
N GLU A 116 -5.50 -24.82 1.46
CA GLU A 116 -5.25 -23.93 0.32
C GLU A 116 -6.35 -24.02 -0.76
N ALA A 117 -6.92 -25.20 -0.98
CA ALA A 117 -7.97 -25.38 -1.98
C ALA A 117 -9.24 -24.64 -1.56
N GLU A 118 -9.63 -24.74 -0.29
CA GLU A 118 -10.79 -24.03 0.26
C GLU A 118 -10.60 -22.51 0.19
N ILE A 119 -9.41 -22.01 0.56
CA ILE A 119 -9.09 -20.58 0.43
C ILE A 119 -9.15 -20.12 -1.03
N ARG A 120 -8.68 -20.93 -1.97
CA ARG A 120 -8.77 -20.62 -3.40
C ARG A 120 -10.22 -20.51 -3.87
N LEU A 121 -11.08 -21.45 -3.46
CA LEU A 121 -12.49 -21.47 -3.84
C LEU A 121 -13.24 -20.21 -3.39
N LEU A 122 -12.90 -19.62 -2.23
CA LEU A 122 -13.47 -18.34 -1.78
C LEU A 122 -13.35 -17.26 -2.88
N PHE A 123 -12.24 -17.22 -3.61
CA PHE A 123 -11.98 -16.19 -4.61
C PHE A 123 -12.22 -16.64 -6.05
N GLU A 124 -12.37 -17.93 -6.33
CA GLU A 124 -12.64 -18.46 -7.68
C GLU A 124 -14.14 -18.70 -7.94
N GLU A 125 -14.90 -19.07 -6.91
CA GLU A 125 -16.33 -19.36 -7.03
C GLU A 125 -17.20 -18.18 -6.52
N LYS A 126 -17.99 -17.60 -7.43
CA LYS A 126 -18.89 -16.51 -7.07
C LYS A 126 -19.89 -16.96 -6.01
N GLY A 127 -20.02 -16.17 -4.95
CA GLY A 127 -20.92 -16.44 -3.84
C GLY A 127 -20.27 -17.21 -2.68
N ARG A 128 -19.12 -17.87 -2.88
CA ARG A 128 -18.45 -18.65 -1.83
C ARG A 128 -17.97 -17.80 -0.64
N LEU A 129 -17.67 -16.53 -0.87
CA LEU A 129 -17.36 -15.55 0.19
C LEU A 129 -18.52 -15.29 1.17
N ALA A 130 -19.76 -15.68 0.83
CA ALA A 130 -20.89 -15.61 1.77
C ALA A 130 -20.66 -16.53 3.00
N ASP A 131 -19.89 -17.59 2.83
CA ASP A 131 -19.60 -18.59 3.85
C ASP A 131 -18.30 -18.29 4.63
N VAL A 132 -17.62 -17.17 4.35
CA VAL A 132 -16.26 -16.89 4.87
C VAL A 132 -16.19 -16.87 6.40
N SER A 133 -17.27 -16.47 7.07
CA SER A 133 -17.32 -16.47 8.53
C SER A 133 -17.33 -17.88 9.12
N GLU A 134 -18.01 -18.83 8.46
CA GLU A 134 -18.05 -20.24 8.88
C GLU A 134 -16.75 -20.96 8.50
N ILE A 135 -16.20 -20.65 7.33
CA ILE A 135 -14.97 -21.28 6.84
C ILE A 135 -13.75 -20.81 7.63
N LEU A 136 -13.65 -19.50 7.91
CA LEU A 136 -12.46 -18.91 8.52
C LEU A 136 -12.70 -18.43 9.95
N PHE A 137 -13.66 -17.52 10.15
CA PHE A 137 -13.71 -16.73 11.39
C PHE A 137 -14.14 -17.55 12.61
N SER A 138 -14.94 -18.60 12.43
CA SER A 138 -15.33 -19.51 13.52
C SER A 138 -14.23 -20.48 13.94
N SER A 139 -13.12 -20.58 13.19
CA SER A 139 -11.99 -21.39 13.62
C SER A 139 -11.36 -20.79 14.87
N LYS A 140 -11.13 -21.62 15.89
CA LYS A 140 -10.41 -21.22 17.11
C LYS A 140 -8.96 -20.76 16.83
N TYR A 141 -8.41 -21.08 15.66
CA TYR A 141 -7.07 -20.69 15.24
C TYR A 141 -7.05 -19.38 14.44
N TRP A 142 -8.21 -18.84 14.04
CA TRP A 142 -8.28 -17.62 13.24
C TRP A 142 -7.63 -16.43 13.95
N SER A 143 -8.07 -16.11 15.17
CA SER A 143 -7.46 -15.02 15.95
C SER A 143 -5.99 -15.29 16.29
N VAL A 144 -5.63 -16.56 16.55
CA VAL A 144 -4.24 -16.95 16.87
C VAL A 144 -3.29 -16.63 15.71
N ALA A 145 -3.74 -16.77 14.46
CA ALA A 145 -2.94 -16.40 13.29
C ALA A 145 -2.51 -14.92 13.36
N PHE A 146 -3.42 -14.03 13.75
CA PHE A 146 -3.12 -12.60 13.89
C PHE A 146 -2.27 -12.30 15.11
N ASP A 147 -2.52 -12.97 16.24
CA ASP A 147 -1.70 -12.84 17.45
C ASP A 147 -0.23 -13.18 17.21
N LEU A 148 0.03 -14.18 16.36
CA LEU A 148 1.39 -14.58 15.99
C LEU A 148 2.02 -13.61 14.97
N TYR A 149 1.35 -13.42 13.83
CA TYR A 149 1.95 -12.75 12.67
C TYR A 149 1.88 -11.22 12.71
N PHE A 150 1.10 -10.64 13.62
CA PHE A 150 1.04 -9.19 13.83
C PHE A 150 1.35 -8.80 15.27
N SER A 151 2.03 -9.66 16.03
CA SER A 151 2.57 -9.28 17.33
C SER A 151 3.59 -8.15 17.21
N ASP A 152 3.64 -7.26 18.21
CA ASP A 152 4.66 -6.21 18.28
C ASP A 152 6.08 -6.78 18.20
N SER A 153 6.32 -7.95 18.80
CA SER A 153 7.63 -8.61 18.74
C SER A 153 8.04 -8.98 17.32
N LEU A 154 7.13 -9.57 16.53
CA LEU A 154 7.44 -9.92 15.15
C LEU A 154 7.56 -8.68 14.28
N LEU A 155 6.63 -7.73 14.40
CA LEU A 155 6.66 -6.48 13.64
C LEU A 155 7.93 -5.68 13.91
N ASN A 156 8.35 -5.55 15.17
CA ASN A 156 9.59 -4.85 15.54
C ASN A 156 10.83 -5.59 15.08
N ALA A 157 10.83 -6.93 15.08
CA ALA A 157 11.95 -7.70 14.54
C ALA A 157 12.09 -7.52 13.01
N MET A 158 10.98 -7.38 12.29
CA MET A 158 10.98 -7.24 10.83
C MET A 158 11.24 -5.81 10.36
N PHE A 159 10.68 -4.83 11.07
CA PHE A 159 10.57 -3.44 10.61
C PHE A 159 11.19 -2.41 11.55
N GLY A 160 11.69 -2.84 12.72
CA GLY A 160 12.20 -1.96 13.75
C GLY A 160 11.10 -1.40 14.66
N PRO A 161 11.47 -0.82 15.81
CA PRO A 161 10.53 -0.31 16.81
C PRO A 161 9.66 0.85 16.30
N ASP A 162 10.15 1.57 15.28
CA ASP A 162 9.45 2.71 14.69
C ASP A 162 8.14 2.30 14.00
N ALA A 163 8.03 1.05 13.56
CA ALA A 163 6.85 0.51 12.90
C ALA A 163 5.61 0.45 13.81
N THR A 164 5.80 0.38 15.13
CA THR A 164 4.70 0.26 16.09
C THR A 164 4.60 1.43 17.07
N GLN A 165 5.47 2.44 16.94
CA GLN A 165 5.69 3.45 17.98
C GLN A 165 4.46 4.29 18.36
N HIS A 166 3.55 4.54 17.40
CA HIS A 166 2.35 5.38 17.61
C HIS A 166 1.07 4.58 17.85
N ALA A 167 1.13 3.26 17.70
CA ALA A 167 0.00 2.39 17.97
C ALA A 167 -0.10 2.09 19.46
N GLU A 168 -1.31 1.78 19.95
CA GLU A 168 -1.46 1.20 21.28
C GLU A 168 -0.70 -0.15 21.33
N PRO A 169 0.17 -0.40 22.32
CA PRO A 169 0.93 -1.64 22.40
C PRO A 169 0.02 -2.88 22.35
N GLY A 170 0.37 -3.85 21.49
CA GLY A 170 -0.39 -5.07 21.29
C GLY A 170 -1.70 -4.91 20.51
N SER A 171 -1.99 -3.75 19.92
CA SER A 171 -3.24 -3.52 19.16
C SER A 171 -3.22 -4.09 17.74
N TYR A 172 -2.04 -4.32 17.16
CA TYR A 172 -1.88 -4.76 15.77
C TYR A 172 -2.60 -6.06 15.39
N PRO A 173 -2.57 -7.14 16.22
CA PRO A 173 -3.31 -8.36 15.93
C PRO A 173 -4.80 -8.11 15.68
N ARG A 174 -5.48 -7.47 16.63
CA ARG A 174 -6.91 -7.19 16.50
C ARG A 174 -7.21 -6.17 15.41
N TYR A 175 -6.33 -5.20 15.21
CA TYR A 175 -6.44 -4.23 14.12
C TYR A 175 -6.47 -4.94 12.76
N PHE A 176 -5.46 -5.73 12.43
CA PHE A 176 -5.39 -6.45 11.15
C PHE A 176 -6.48 -7.49 11.00
N GLN A 177 -6.79 -8.25 12.05
CA GLN A 177 -7.91 -9.20 12.03
C GLN A 177 -9.22 -8.51 11.63
N THR A 178 -9.53 -7.37 12.26
CA THR A 178 -10.76 -6.61 11.97
C THR A 178 -10.79 -6.09 10.53
N LEU A 179 -9.65 -5.61 10.01
CA LEU A 179 -9.54 -5.13 8.63
C LEU A 179 -9.77 -6.24 7.61
N PHE A 180 -9.18 -7.42 7.81
CA PHE A 180 -9.35 -8.53 6.89
C PHE A 180 -10.74 -9.16 7.00
N GLU A 181 -11.32 -9.26 8.20
CA GLU A 181 -12.71 -9.70 8.38
C GLU A 181 -13.68 -8.78 7.62
N LYS A 182 -13.52 -7.45 7.75
CA LYS A 182 -14.28 -6.46 6.97
C LYS A 182 -14.03 -6.56 5.47
N GLY A 183 -12.77 -6.78 5.08
CA GLY A 183 -12.36 -6.93 3.69
C GLY A 183 -13.02 -8.13 3.01
N LEU A 184 -12.95 -9.30 3.66
CA LEU A 184 -13.47 -10.56 3.17
C LEU A 184 -15.01 -10.60 3.12
N THR A 185 -15.69 -9.86 4.00
CA THR A 185 -17.16 -9.75 4.01
C THR A 185 -17.71 -8.66 3.09
N SER A 186 -16.83 -7.86 2.47
CA SER A 186 -17.23 -6.79 1.56
C SER A 186 -17.77 -7.33 0.24
N ALA A 187 -18.76 -6.63 -0.34
CA ALA A 187 -19.27 -6.93 -1.69
C ALA A 187 -18.17 -6.85 -2.77
N LYS A 188 -17.05 -6.17 -2.51
CA LYS A 188 -15.92 -6.05 -3.44
C LYS A 188 -14.84 -7.12 -3.23
N ALA A 189 -14.97 -7.99 -2.22
CA ALA A 189 -13.94 -8.95 -1.83
C ALA A 189 -13.51 -9.88 -2.98
N PHE A 190 -14.48 -10.35 -3.77
CA PHE A 190 -14.24 -11.28 -4.87
C PHE A 190 -13.24 -10.77 -5.91
N ASP A 191 -13.27 -9.47 -6.22
CA ASP A 191 -12.38 -8.84 -7.20
C ASP A 191 -11.23 -8.06 -6.56
N ASN A 192 -11.12 -8.07 -5.23
CA ASN A 192 -10.08 -7.32 -4.53
C ASN A 192 -8.72 -8.02 -4.60
N TYR A 193 -7.87 -7.56 -5.53
CA TYR A 193 -6.54 -8.12 -5.73
C TYR A 193 -5.61 -8.00 -4.52
N PHE A 194 -5.88 -7.09 -3.58
CA PHE A 194 -5.12 -7.01 -2.33
C PHE A 194 -5.42 -8.22 -1.44
N LEU A 195 -6.68 -8.63 -1.36
CA LEU A 195 -7.09 -9.84 -0.64
C LEU A 195 -6.53 -11.08 -1.31
N HIS A 196 -6.59 -11.18 -2.64
CA HIS A 196 -5.99 -12.30 -3.38
C HIS A 196 -4.50 -12.42 -3.05
N HIS A 197 -3.79 -11.30 -3.05
CA HIS A 197 -2.37 -11.30 -2.75
C HIS A 197 -2.04 -11.72 -1.31
N VAL A 198 -2.85 -11.27 -0.35
CA VAL A 198 -2.68 -11.64 1.07
C VAL A 198 -3.00 -13.11 1.29
N PHE A 199 -4.14 -13.62 0.80
CA PHE A 199 -4.67 -14.95 1.12
C PHE A 199 -4.27 -16.06 0.14
N LEU A 200 -3.96 -15.73 -1.12
CA LEU A 200 -3.47 -16.70 -2.12
C LEU A 200 -1.96 -16.56 -2.37
N GLY A 201 -1.37 -15.39 -2.10
CA GLY A 201 0.01 -15.11 -2.46
C GLY A 201 0.20 -14.70 -3.93
N TYR A 202 -0.87 -14.53 -4.69
CA TYR A 202 -0.83 -14.16 -6.10
C TYR A 202 -2.10 -13.40 -6.50
N TYR A 203 -2.05 -12.78 -7.66
CA TYR A 203 -3.23 -12.19 -8.29
C TYR A 203 -3.92 -13.21 -9.20
N LEU A 204 -5.24 -13.27 -9.14
CA LEU A 204 -6.01 -14.07 -10.09
C LEU A 204 -5.94 -13.42 -11.47
N GLN A 205 -5.83 -14.24 -12.52
CA GLN A 205 -5.77 -13.77 -13.90
C GLN A 205 -7.15 -13.34 -14.41
N ARG A 206 -7.72 -12.31 -13.76
CA ARG A 206 -9.00 -11.69 -14.09
C ARG A 206 -8.80 -10.20 -14.29
N PRO A 207 -9.32 -9.58 -15.36
CA PRO A 207 -9.15 -8.16 -15.61
C PRO A 207 -9.58 -7.25 -14.43
N ALA A 208 -10.64 -7.62 -13.70
CA ALA A 208 -11.10 -6.86 -12.54
C ALA A 208 -10.23 -7.05 -11.28
N SER A 209 -9.36 -8.07 -11.27
CA SER A 209 -8.59 -8.53 -10.11
C SER A 209 -7.08 -8.37 -10.30
N LEU A 210 -6.66 -7.47 -11.18
CA LEU A 210 -5.25 -7.16 -11.40
C LEU A 210 -4.97 -5.67 -11.14
N PRO A 211 -3.82 -5.33 -10.55
CA PRO A 211 -3.30 -3.97 -10.62
C PRO A 211 -3.24 -3.47 -12.06
N TYR A 212 -3.66 -2.23 -12.29
CA TYR A 212 -3.81 -1.70 -13.65
C TYR A 212 -2.50 -1.69 -14.46
N TYR A 213 -1.36 -1.47 -13.79
CA TYR A 213 -0.04 -1.52 -14.41
C TYR A 213 0.34 -2.91 -14.99
N LEU A 214 -0.35 -3.98 -14.56
CA LEU A 214 -0.19 -5.33 -15.11
C LEU A 214 -1.15 -5.62 -16.27
N LEU A 215 -2.25 -4.86 -16.37
CA LEU A 215 -3.24 -4.97 -17.44
C LEU A 215 -2.79 -4.21 -18.69
N ALA A 216 -2.37 -2.97 -18.50
CA ALA A 216 -2.02 -2.05 -19.57
C ALA A 216 -0.71 -1.32 -19.24
N PRO A 217 0.43 -2.02 -19.16
CA PRO A 217 1.72 -1.35 -18.98
C PRO A 217 2.03 -0.47 -20.21
N PRO A 218 2.46 0.79 -20.02
CA PRO A 218 3.04 1.59 -21.09
C PRO A 218 4.34 0.93 -21.60
N ALA A 219 4.78 1.35 -22.79
CA ALA A 219 6.03 0.85 -23.38
C ALA A 219 7.24 1.16 -22.48
N ASP A 220 7.27 2.39 -21.94
CA ASP A 220 8.34 2.87 -21.08
C ASP A 220 7.74 3.58 -19.86
N TYR A 221 8.38 3.33 -18.71
CA TYR A 221 8.14 4.07 -17.48
C TYR A 221 9.28 5.08 -17.30
N CYS A 222 8.94 6.30 -16.90
CA CYS A 222 9.90 7.37 -16.65
C CYS A 222 9.63 7.98 -15.28
N PHE A 223 10.48 7.66 -14.31
CA PHE A 223 10.43 8.20 -12.95
C PHE A 223 11.74 8.92 -12.62
N GLN A 224 11.65 10.12 -12.07
CA GLN A 224 12.77 10.67 -11.31
C GLN A 224 12.84 9.96 -9.96
N MET A 225 14.01 9.50 -9.54
CA MET A 225 14.18 8.78 -8.28
C MET A 225 15.17 9.51 -7.37
N VAL A 226 14.77 9.74 -6.12
CA VAL A 226 15.57 10.37 -5.07
C VAL A 226 15.78 9.34 -3.97
N ALA A 227 17.03 8.90 -3.76
CA ALA A 227 17.39 8.06 -2.63
C ALA A 227 17.60 8.96 -1.40
N GLY A 228 16.66 8.90 -0.46
CA GLY A 228 16.65 9.84 0.66
C GLY A 228 15.28 10.04 1.29
N THR A 229 15.21 11.04 2.17
CA THR A 229 13.99 11.51 2.83
C THR A 229 13.35 12.66 2.05
N LEU A 230 12.11 13.03 2.38
CA LEU A 230 11.34 14.02 1.63
C LEU A 230 12.03 15.41 1.58
N ASP A 231 12.71 15.80 2.66
CA ASP A 231 13.48 17.05 2.78
C ASP A 231 14.71 17.12 1.86
N GLN A 232 15.11 15.98 1.28
CA GLN A 232 16.20 15.89 0.32
C GLN A 232 15.70 15.94 -1.14
N VAL A 233 14.39 16.00 -1.36
CA VAL A 233 13.81 16.16 -2.69
C VAL A 233 13.96 17.62 -3.12
N PRO A 234 14.66 17.90 -4.23
CA PRO A 234 14.86 19.26 -4.69
C PRO A 234 13.56 19.86 -5.22
N GLU A 235 13.41 21.18 -5.03
CA GLU A 235 12.39 22.01 -5.65
C GLU A 235 10.94 21.55 -5.36
N LEU A 236 10.57 21.37 -4.08
CA LEU A 236 9.22 20.92 -3.71
C LEU A 236 8.09 21.81 -4.27
N GLN A 237 8.35 23.08 -4.54
CA GLN A 237 7.43 24.02 -5.17
C GLN A 237 6.96 23.59 -6.57
N ARG A 238 7.66 22.67 -7.25
CA ARG A 238 7.25 22.19 -8.58
C ARG A 238 6.08 21.22 -8.53
N PHE A 239 5.89 20.50 -7.42
CA PHE A 239 4.87 19.46 -7.31
C PHE A 239 3.47 20.05 -7.11
N ASP A 240 2.50 19.49 -7.82
CA ASP A 240 1.08 19.80 -7.67
C ASP A 240 0.42 18.89 -6.61
N LEU A 241 0.96 17.68 -6.45
CA LEU A 241 0.51 16.68 -5.49
C LEU A 241 1.72 16.00 -4.84
N ILE A 242 1.71 15.89 -3.52
CA ILE A 242 2.67 15.13 -2.73
C ILE A 242 1.92 14.06 -1.94
N SER A 243 2.13 12.79 -2.25
CA SER A 243 1.60 11.66 -1.47
C SER A 243 2.70 11.15 -0.53
N LEU A 244 2.51 11.41 0.76
CA LEU A 244 3.44 11.04 1.84
C LEU A 244 3.26 9.59 2.28
N SER A 245 2.32 8.84 1.69
CA SER A 245 1.96 7.51 2.17
C SER A 245 1.63 7.57 3.68
N ASN A 246 2.13 6.61 4.46
CA ASN A 246 2.07 6.61 5.91
C ASN A 246 3.43 6.83 6.59
N ILE A 247 4.37 7.53 5.96
CA ILE A 247 5.73 7.70 6.54
C ILE A 247 5.71 8.36 7.93
N MET A 248 4.71 9.19 8.23
CA MET A 248 4.57 9.82 9.55
C MET A 248 4.23 8.80 10.66
N ASP A 249 3.69 7.62 10.33
CA ASP A 249 3.51 6.54 11.32
C ASP A 249 4.84 5.93 11.78
N TRP A 250 5.94 6.22 11.08
CA TRP A 250 7.28 5.69 11.33
C TRP A 250 8.23 6.77 11.88
N MET A 251 7.75 8.00 12.04
CA MET A 251 8.57 9.14 12.44
C MET A 251 8.27 9.53 13.88
N PRO A 252 9.27 9.83 14.71
CA PRO A 252 9.06 10.52 15.98
C PRO A 252 8.35 11.87 15.76
N LEU A 253 7.58 12.33 16.74
CA LEU A 253 6.80 13.58 16.60
C LEU A 253 7.65 14.80 16.21
N VAL A 254 8.89 14.90 16.70
CA VAL A 254 9.81 15.99 16.34
C VAL A 254 10.17 15.99 14.85
N GLU A 255 10.32 14.81 14.24
CA GLU A 255 10.57 14.66 12.81
C GLU A 255 9.31 14.94 11.99
N ILE A 256 8.13 14.51 12.46
CA ILE A 256 6.85 14.87 11.84
C ILE A 256 6.69 16.39 11.79
N VAL A 257 6.94 17.09 12.89
CA VAL A 257 6.84 18.56 12.95
C VAL A 257 7.86 19.23 12.03
N SER A 258 9.08 18.71 11.94
CA SER A 258 10.11 19.20 11.02
C SER A 258 9.68 19.02 9.55
N LEU A 259 9.15 17.83 9.21
CA LEU A 259 8.62 17.53 7.88
C LEU A 259 7.47 18.46 7.51
N ILE A 260 6.52 18.66 8.41
CA ILE A 260 5.38 19.56 8.19
C ILE A 260 5.87 21.00 8.00
N SER A 261 6.82 21.45 8.82
CA SER A 261 7.42 22.79 8.67
C SER A 261 8.11 22.96 7.31
N HIS A 262 8.82 21.95 6.84
CA HIS A 262 9.43 21.94 5.52
C HIS A 262 8.37 22.02 4.40
N LEU A 263 7.29 21.23 4.51
CA LEU A 263 6.17 21.30 3.57
C LEU A 263 5.50 22.69 3.55
N GLN A 264 5.32 23.33 4.70
CA GLN A 264 4.73 24.67 4.80
C GLN A 264 5.56 25.74 4.08
N ASN A 265 6.89 25.62 4.15
CA ASN A 265 7.84 26.58 3.60
C ASN A 265 8.09 26.39 2.09
N GLU A 266 8.18 25.15 1.63
CA GLU A 266 8.66 24.85 0.27
C GLU A 266 7.56 24.49 -0.72
N VAL A 267 6.39 24.04 -0.26
CA VAL A 267 5.28 23.66 -1.15
C VAL A 267 4.52 24.89 -1.64
N LYS A 268 4.27 24.98 -2.95
CA LYS A 268 3.54 26.12 -3.54
C LYS A 268 2.08 26.19 -3.08
N PRO A 269 1.50 27.41 -2.96
CA PRO A 269 0.07 27.59 -2.81
C PRO A 269 -0.74 26.85 -3.87
N GLY A 270 -1.84 26.23 -3.46
CA GLY A 270 -2.73 25.45 -4.32
C GLY A 270 -2.33 23.98 -4.50
N ALA A 271 -1.09 23.59 -4.19
CA ALA A 271 -0.67 22.18 -4.22
C ALA A 271 -1.38 21.37 -3.13
N THR A 272 -1.49 20.06 -3.34
CA THR A 272 -2.18 19.15 -2.42
C THR A 272 -1.20 18.18 -1.78
N VAL A 273 -1.37 17.93 -0.48
CA VAL A 273 -0.68 16.89 0.27
C VAL A 273 -1.70 15.81 0.67
N LEU A 274 -1.35 14.56 0.41
CA LEU A 274 -2.08 13.38 0.86
C LEU A 274 -1.19 12.61 1.84
N TYR A 275 -1.74 12.24 2.99
CA TYR A 275 -1.12 11.24 3.87
C TYR A 275 -2.17 10.27 4.41
N ARG A 276 -1.70 9.12 4.88
CA ARG A 276 -2.51 8.04 5.44
C ARG A 276 -2.02 7.72 6.83
N GLN A 277 -2.91 7.20 7.66
CA GLN A 277 -2.53 6.61 8.94
C GLN A 277 -3.04 5.18 8.99
N LEU A 278 -2.18 4.27 9.42
CA LEU A 278 -2.45 2.86 9.56
C LEU A 278 -3.16 2.61 10.90
N ASN A 279 -2.44 2.15 11.91
CA ASN A 279 -2.94 1.92 13.26
C ASN A 279 -2.53 3.07 14.20
N ASN A 280 -2.74 4.30 13.74
CA ASN A 280 -2.38 5.54 14.42
C ASN A 280 -3.58 6.50 14.34
N TYR A 281 -4.01 7.03 15.48
CA TYR A 281 -5.19 7.88 15.61
C TYR A 281 -4.84 9.30 16.07
N THR A 282 -3.56 9.65 16.04
CA THR A 282 -3.09 11.00 16.38
C THR A 282 -3.60 11.98 15.33
N ASP A 283 -4.31 13.02 15.74
CA ASP A 283 -4.69 14.11 14.84
C ASP A 283 -3.47 14.99 14.55
N LEU A 284 -2.94 14.86 13.32
CA LEU A 284 -1.78 15.62 12.87
C LEU A 284 -2.17 16.96 12.22
N SER A 285 -3.45 17.19 11.95
CA SER A 285 -3.92 18.41 11.29
C SER A 285 -3.54 19.72 12.01
N PRO A 286 -3.48 19.81 13.36
CA PRO A 286 -3.09 21.03 14.05
C PRO A 286 -1.64 21.47 13.76
N TYR A 287 -0.74 20.53 13.48
CA TYR A 287 0.67 20.85 13.17
C TYR A 287 0.83 21.53 11.81
N PHE A 288 -0.09 21.29 10.87
CA PHE A 288 -0.11 21.96 9.58
C PHE A 288 -0.61 23.42 9.68
N GLY A 289 -1.27 23.80 10.78
CA GLY A 289 -1.75 25.16 11.06
C GLY A 289 -2.61 25.74 9.93
N ASP A 290 -2.59 27.07 9.80
CA ASP A 290 -3.35 27.79 8.76
C ASP A 290 -2.72 27.69 7.36
N SER A 291 -1.57 27.03 7.21
CA SER A 291 -0.88 26.89 5.92
C SER A 291 -1.55 25.87 5.00
N PHE A 292 -2.32 24.94 5.56
CA PHE A 292 -3.08 23.93 4.82
C PHE A 292 -4.54 23.92 5.23
N GLU A 293 -5.42 23.75 4.25
CA GLU A 293 -6.83 23.52 4.45
C GLU A 293 -7.15 22.05 4.20
N PHE A 294 -7.56 21.33 5.25
CA PHE A 294 -7.91 19.91 5.16
C PHE A 294 -9.37 19.69 4.80
N ASP A 295 -9.61 18.82 3.82
CA ASP A 295 -10.94 18.37 3.44
C ASP A 295 -11.25 17.02 4.11
N ALA A 296 -11.85 17.09 5.29
CA ALA A 296 -12.23 15.90 6.06
C ALA A 296 -13.24 15.02 5.30
N ALA A 297 -14.17 15.63 4.55
CA ALA A 297 -15.18 14.90 3.79
C ALA A 297 -14.54 14.10 2.64
N LEU A 298 -13.54 14.68 1.97
CA LEU A 298 -12.76 14.00 0.96
C LEU A 298 -11.93 12.84 1.55
N GLY A 299 -11.35 13.03 2.73
CA GLY A 299 -10.67 11.97 3.47
C GLY A 299 -11.57 10.75 3.75
N VAL A 300 -12.79 10.99 4.25
CA VAL A 300 -13.79 9.92 4.46
C VAL A 300 -14.16 9.23 3.15
N ARG A 301 -14.46 10.00 2.09
CA ARG A 301 -14.79 9.44 0.77
C ARG A 301 -13.67 8.59 0.19
N PHE A 302 -12.42 9.02 0.35
CA PHE A 302 -11.27 8.25 -0.12
C PHE A 302 -11.08 6.96 0.65
N ARG A 303 -11.32 6.95 1.96
CA ARG A 303 -11.30 5.73 2.76
C ARG A 303 -12.36 4.71 2.33
N GLU A 304 -13.51 5.16 1.84
CA GLU A 304 -14.59 4.26 1.39
C GLU A 304 -14.29 3.57 0.04
N ILE A 305 -13.48 4.19 -0.82
CA ILE A 305 -13.10 3.62 -2.11
C ILE A 305 -11.80 2.82 -2.06
N GLU A 306 -10.96 3.05 -1.06
CA GLU A 306 -9.69 2.38 -0.81
C GLU A 306 -9.90 0.85 -0.67
N ARG A 307 -9.15 0.06 -1.44
CA ARG A 307 -9.29 -1.41 -1.50
C ARG A 307 -8.19 -2.18 -0.76
N SER A 308 -7.08 -1.56 -0.38
CA SER A 308 -5.99 -2.25 0.32
C SER A 308 -6.41 -2.68 1.72
N LEU A 309 -7.29 -1.90 2.37
CA LEU A 309 -7.84 -2.08 3.72
C LEU A 309 -6.91 -1.64 4.85
N PHE A 310 -5.66 -1.27 4.57
CA PHE A 310 -4.62 -1.15 5.62
C PHE A 310 -4.79 0.09 6.50
N TYR A 311 -5.40 1.16 6.01
CA TYR A 311 -5.36 2.47 6.64
C TYR A 311 -6.66 2.83 7.35
N SER A 312 -6.55 3.31 8.60
CA SER A 312 -7.68 3.79 9.39
C SER A 312 -8.22 5.15 8.93
N SER A 313 -7.34 5.97 8.34
CA SER A 313 -7.70 7.31 7.84
C SER A 313 -6.82 7.76 6.67
N LEU A 314 -7.39 8.67 5.87
CA LEU A 314 -6.70 9.38 4.79
C LEU A 314 -6.99 10.87 4.96
N HIS A 315 -5.97 11.69 4.76
CA HIS A 315 -6.03 13.13 5.01
C HIS A 315 -5.54 13.89 3.79
N VAL A 316 -6.38 14.80 3.29
CA VAL A 316 -6.10 15.60 2.09
C VAL A 316 -6.05 17.06 2.48
N GLY A 317 -4.88 17.67 2.40
CA GLY A 317 -4.64 19.07 2.73
C GLY A 317 -4.24 19.87 1.49
N LYS A 318 -4.89 20.99 1.23
CA LYS A 318 -4.51 21.94 0.17
C LYS A 318 -3.69 23.08 0.76
N ARG A 319 -2.51 23.35 0.20
CA ARG A 319 -1.68 24.49 0.61
C ARG A 319 -2.41 25.80 0.28
N ARG A 320 -2.55 26.68 1.28
CA ARG A 320 -3.14 28.02 1.13
C ARG A 320 -2.24 29.00 0.41
#